data_AF-X0ZF61-F1
#
_entry.id   AF-X0ZF61-F1
#
_cell.length_a   1.000
_cell.length_b   1.000
_cell.length_c   1.000
_cell.angle_alpha   90.00
_cell.angle_beta   90.00
_cell.angle_gamma   90.00
#
_symmetry.space_group_name_H-M   'P 1'
#
loop_
_entity.id
_entity.type
_entity.pdbx_description
1 polymer ?
#
loop_
_entity_poly.entity_id
_entity_poly.type
_entity_poly.pdbx_seq_one_letter_code
_entity_poly.pdbx_strand_id
1 'polypeptide(L)' 'MANEKNRSSYGNITIIYGNRDSGEVLYGDLLEEWEKRDDINVVLTIDRPEDSWTRKVGFVAAIVKEV' A
#
# COMPACT_ATOMS: atom_id res chain seq x y z
N MET A 1 -10.91 -12.31 -2.64
CA MET A 1 -11.09 -11.36 -1.52
C MET A 1 -10.96 -12.13 -0.22
N ALA A 2 -10.35 -11.56 0.84
CA ALA A 2 -10.48 -12.16 2.16
C ALA A 2 -11.98 -12.36 2.42
N ASN A 3 -12.39 -13.61 2.62
CA ASN A 3 -13.79 -13.97 2.77
C ASN A 3 -14.46 -13.02 3.77
N GLU A 4 -15.50 -12.27 3.36
CA GLU A 4 -16.16 -11.27 4.22
C GLU A 4 -16.56 -11.88 5.57
N LYS A 5 -16.91 -13.17 5.58
CA LYS A 5 -17.23 -13.92 6.81
C LYS A 5 -16.12 -13.92 7.84
N ASN A 6 -14.87 -13.79 7.41
CA ASN A 6 -13.70 -13.79 8.28
C ASN A 6 -13.12 -12.40 8.48
N ARG A 7 -13.63 -11.35 7.79
CA ARG A 7 -13.06 -9.99 7.88
C ARG A 7 -13.13 -9.44 9.30
N SER A 8 -14.20 -9.75 10.03
CA SER A 8 -14.40 -9.37 11.43
C SER A 8 -13.39 -10.02 12.39
N SER A 9 -12.74 -11.11 11.99
CA SER A 9 -11.70 -11.77 12.78
C SER A 9 -10.36 -11.03 12.75
N TYR A 10 -10.21 -10.05 11.85
CA TYR A 10 -8.99 -9.26 11.69
C TYR A 10 -9.26 -7.79 12.01
N GLY A 11 -8.29 -7.13 12.65
CA GLY A 11 -8.37 -5.68 12.91
C GLY A 11 -8.11 -4.84 11.66
N ASN A 12 -7.57 -3.65 11.86
CA ASN A 12 -7.08 -2.82 10.75
C ASN A 12 -5.90 -3.50 10.07
N ILE A 13 -5.93 -3.57 8.75
CA ILE A 13 -4.87 -4.17 7.95
C ILE A 13 -4.02 -3.05 7.38
N THR A 14 -2.70 -3.11 7.58
CA THR A 14 -1.79 -2.21 6.88
C THR A 14 -1.03 -2.97 5.80
N ILE A 15 -1.05 -2.44 4.59
CA ILE A 15 -0.38 -2.99 3.42
C ILE A 15 0.71 -2.01 3.03
N ILE A 16 1.97 -2.45 3.09
CA ILE A 16 3.10 -1.68 2.59
C ILE A 16 3.54 -2.33 1.29
N TYR A 17 3.41 -1.60 0.19
CA TYR A 17 3.67 -2.10 -1.16
C TYR A 17 4.76 -1.24 -1.81
N GLY A 18 5.91 -1.87 -2.09
CA GLY A 18 7.09 -1.19 -2.60
C GLY A 18 7.45 -1.65 -4.01
N ASN A 19 7.79 -0.69 -4.87
CA ASN A 19 8.21 -0.92 -6.25
C ASN A 19 9.51 -0.17 -6.56
N ARG A 20 10.21 -0.49 -7.65
CA ARG A 20 11.44 0.26 -7.99
C ARG A 20 11.14 1.67 -8.49
N ASP A 21 10.07 1.79 -9.27
CA ASP A 21 9.57 3.01 -9.91
C ASP A 21 8.03 2.96 -9.97
N SER A 22 7.39 4.09 -10.29
CA SER A 22 5.94 4.20 -10.31
C SER A 22 5.28 3.36 -11.42
N GLY A 23 6.02 3.05 -12.49
CA GLY A 23 5.54 2.25 -13.62
C GLY A 23 5.47 0.75 -13.32
N GLU A 24 6.19 0.26 -12.31
CA GLU A 24 6.16 -1.13 -11.86
C GLU A 24 5.00 -1.43 -10.87
N VAL A 25 4.18 -0.43 -10.51
CA VAL A 25 3.04 -0.64 -9.61
C VAL A 25 1.97 -1.48 -10.30
N LEU A 26 1.76 -2.70 -9.79
CA LEU A 26 0.71 -3.60 -10.28
C LEU A 26 -0.55 -3.44 -9.43
N TYR A 27 -1.69 -3.76 -10.03
CA TYR A 27 -3.00 -3.77 -9.36
C TYR A 27 -3.44 -2.39 -8.83
N GLY A 28 -3.11 -1.30 -9.55
CA GLY A 28 -3.48 0.06 -9.16
C GLY A 28 -4.95 0.22 -8.79
N ASP A 29 -5.87 -0.28 -9.63
CA ASP A 29 -7.32 -0.20 -9.36
C ASP A 29 -7.73 -0.88 -8.05
N LEU A 30 -7.09 -2.02 -7.71
CA LEU A 30 -7.36 -2.75 -6.47
C LEU A 30 -6.79 -2.02 -5.25
N LEU A 31 -5.60 -1.42 -5.39
CA LEU A 31 -4.99 -0.61 -4.35
C LEU A 31 -5.84 0.63 -4.07
N GLU A 32 -6.36 1.29 -5.10
CA GLU A 32 -7.30 2.42 -4.94
C GLU A 32 -8.63 2.00 -4.30
N GLU A 33 -9.15 0.81 -4.60
CA GLU A 33 -10.32 0.27 -3.92
C GLU A 33 -10.04 0.08 -2.43
N TRP A 34 -8.86 -0.43 -2.08
CA TRP A 34 -8.46 -0.63 -0.69
C TRP A 34 -8.20 0.67 0.06
N GLU A 35 -7.68 1.71 -0.60
CA GLU A 35 -7.53 3.05 -0.01
C GLU A 35 -8.85 3.71 0.36
N LYS A 36 -9.96 3.33 -0.30
CA LYS A 36 -11.30 3.84 0.01
C LYS A 36 -11.94 3.16 1.21
N ARG A 37 -11.33 2.11 1.76
CA ARG A 37 -11.88 1.38 2.90
C ARG A 37 -11.30 1.89 4.22
N ASP A 38 -12.15 2.10 5.21
CA ASP A 38 -11.73 2.60 6.53
C ASP A 38 -10.91 1.58 7.36
N ASP A 39 -10.96 0.31 6.96
CA ASP A 39 -10.38 -0.82 7.68
C ASP A 39 -9.03 -1.28 7.09
N ILE A 40 -8.54 -0.61 6.04
CA ILE A 40 -7.26 -0.90 5.38
C ILE A 40 -6.46 0.40 5.21
N ASN A 41 -5.19 0.35 5.61
CA ASN A 41 -4.23 1.41 5.33
C ASN A 41 -3.26 0.93 4.25
N VAL A 42 -3.22 1.62 3.11
CA VAL A 42 -2.29 1.30 2.01
C VAL A 42 -1.16 2.31 1.99
N VAL A 43 0.07 1.82 2.09
CA VAL A 43 1.29 2.62 2.02
C VAL A 43 2.06 2.20 0.79
N LEU A 44 2.01 3.00 -0.27
CA LEU A 44 2.84 2.80 -1.45
C LEU A 44 4.16 3.54 -1.31
N THR A 45 5.23 2.86 -1.72
CA THR A 45 6.57 3.44 -1.75
C THR A 45 7.30 3.06 -3.03
N ILE A 46 8.13 3.96 -3.54
CA ILE A 46 9.04 3.66 -4.66
C ILE A 46 10.50 3.86 -4.23
N ASP A 47 11.41 3.07 -4.78
CA ASP A 47 12.83 3.17 -4.41
C ASP A 47 13.48 4.45 -4.95
N ARG A 48 13.04 4.94 -6.12
CA ARG A 48 13.60 6.11 -6.80
C ARG A 48 12.57 7.23 -6.86
N PRO A 49 12.89 8.46 -6.43
CA PRO A 49 11.96 9.58 -6.52
C PRO A 49 11.65 9.93 -7.99
N GLU A 50 10.40 10.30 -8.24
CA GLU A 50 9.91 10.76 -9.54
C GLU A 50 9.06 12.02 -9.35
N ASP A 51 9.10 12.95 -10.32
CA ASP A 51 8.43 14.24 -10.21
C ASP A 51 6.90 14.13 -10.06
N SER A 52 6.29 13.10 -10.67
CA SER A 52 4.86 12.82 -10.59
C SER A 52 4.45 12.01 -9.36
N TRP A 53 5.41 11.54 -8.55
CA TRP A 53 5.12 10.68 -7.40
C TRP A 53 4.90 11.48 -6.12
N THR A 54 3.72 11.34 -5.53
CA THR A 54 3.30 12.09 -4.34
C THR A 54 3.29 11.26 -3.06
N ARG A 55 3.69 9.98 -3.14
CA ARG A 55 3.63 9.02 -2.04
C ARG A 55 5.03 8.79 -1.45
N LYS A 56 5.21 7.77 -0.60
CA LYS A 56 6.50 7.54 0.08
C LYS A 56 7.59 7.16 -0.92
N VAL A 57 8.84 7.47 -0.56
CA VAL A 57 10.03 7.10 -1.32
C VAL A 57 11.01 6.42 -0.37
N GLY A 58 11.49 5.24 -0.76
CA GLY A 58 12.42 4.42 0.00
C GLY A 58 11.98 2.96 0.11
N PHE A 59 12.92 2.11 0.53
CA PHE A 59 12.69 0.68 0.66
C PHE A 59 11.66 0.35 1.74
N VAL A 60 10.86 -0.69 1.50
CA VAL A 60 9.84 -1.21 2.44
C VAL A 60 10.39 -1.41 3.86
N ALA A 61 11.63 -1.89 4.01
CA ALA A 61 12.25 -2.13 5.32
C ALA A 61 12.42 -0.86 6.16
N ALA A 62 12.62 0.30 5.52
CA ALA A 62 12.66 1.59 6.21
C ALA A 62 11.23 2.04 6.55
N ILE A 63 10.33 1.95 5.56
CA ILE A 63 8.92 2.38 5.70
C ILE A 63 8.19 1.63 6.81
N VAL A 64 8.44 0.33 6.99
CA VAL A 64 7.85 -0.48 8.07
C VAL A 64 8.10 0.11 9.46
N LYS A 65 9.20 0.85 9.67
CA LYS A 65 9.51 1.46 10.97
C LYS A 65 8.75 2.76 11.25
N GLU A 66 8.12 3.33 10.22
CA GLU A 66 7.39 4.60 10.29
C GLU A 66 5.86 4.40 10.38
N VAL A 67 5.41 3.16 10.30
CA VAL A 67 4.00 2.74 10.25
C VAL A 67 3.58 2.15 11.59
#